data_AF-A0A8S4R161-F1
#
_entry.id   AF-A0A8S4R161-F1
#
_cell.length_a   1.000
_cell.length_b   1.000
_cell.length_c   1.000
_cell.angle_alpha   90.00
_cell.angle_beta   90.00
_cell.angle_gamma   90.00
#
_symmetry.space_group_name_H-M   'P 1'
#
loop_
_entity.id
_entity.type
_entity.pdbx_description
1 polymer ?
#
loop_
_entity_poly.entity_id
_entity_poly.type
_entity_poly.pdbx_seq_one_letter_code
_entity_poly.pdbx_strand_id
1 'polypeptide(L)' 'MVYFLNKHTKKSQWDKPTGPAPLFEDYDSRSPASVQCSHLLIKHADSRRPSSWREANITRTKEEALEMLTGNHQYAF' A
#
# COMPACT_ATOMS: atom_id res chain seq x y z
N MET A 1 4.64 8.21 13.02
CA MET A 1 3.30 7.63 12.78
C MET A 1 3.35 6.18 13.21
N VAL A 2 2.42 5.74 14.06
CA VAL A 2 2.37 4.35 14.57
C VAL A 2 1.20 3.66 13.88
N TYR A 3 1.41 2.43 13.41
CA TYR A 3 0.36 1.59 12.84
C TYR A 3 0.31 0.25 13.56
N PHE A 4 -0.84 -0.39 13.52
CA PHE A 4 -1.08 -1.70 14.12
C PHE A 4 -1.24 -2.73 13.00
N LEU A 5 -0.41 -3.76 13.01
CA LEU A 5 -0.51 -4.90 12.11
C LEU A 5 -1.12 -6.08 12.86
N ASN A 6 -2.28 -6.53 12.41
CA ASN A 6 -2.84 -7.77 12.90
C ASN A 6 -2.01 -8.95 12.35
N LYS A 7 -1.26 -9.64 13.21
CA LYS A 7 -0.38 -10.75 12.79
C LYS A 7 -1.15 -11.96 12.25
N HIS A 8 -2.42 -12.12 12.59
CA HIS A 8 -3.26 -13.22 12.14
C HIS A 8 -3.92 -12.89 10.79
N THR A 9 -4.61 -11.76 10.70
CA THR A 9 -5.33 -11.37 9.46
C THR A 9 -4.48 -10.62 8.44
N LYS A 10 -3.25 -10.24 8.82
CA LYS A 10 -2.29 -9.42 8.04
C LYS A 10 -2.83 -8.05 7.61
N LYS A 11 -3.95 -7.60 8.18
CA LYS A 11 -4.50 -6.25 7.95
C LYS A 11 -3.74 -5.21 8.78
N SER A 12 -3.35 -4.12 8.13
CA SER A 12 -2.80 -2.92 8.79
C SER A 12 -3.92 -1.92 9.07
N GLN A 13 -3.89 -1.31 10.25
CA GLN A 13 -4.82 -0.25 10.65
C GLN A 13 -4.08 0.84 11.42
N TRP A 14 -4.56 2.09 11.31
CA TRP A 14 -3.99 3.23 12.04
C TRP A 14 -4.54 3.32 13.46
N ASP A 15 -5.83 3.00 13.64
CA ASP A 15 -6.48 3.03 14.94
C ASP A 15 -6.08 1.82 15.79
N LYS A 16 -5.92 2.04 17.10
CA LYS A 16 -5.61 0.97 18.04
C LYS A 16 -6.76 -0.06 18.04
N PRO A 17 -6.48 -1.36 17.84
CA PRO A 17 -7.53 -2.37 17.81
C PRO A 17 -8.25 -2.46 19.16
N THR A 18 -9.58 -2.54 19.12
CA THR A 18 -10.47 -2.54 20.29
C THR A 18 -10.64 -3.94 20.92
N GLY A 19 -10.20 -5.00 20.23
CA GLY A 19 -10.33 -6.37 20.68
C GLY A 19 -9.29 -7.31 20.07
N PRO A 20 -9.19 -8.55 20.57
CA PRO A 20 -8.29 -9.56 20.05
C PRO A 20 -8.65 -9.95 18.60
N ALA A 21 -7.66 -10.35 17.81
CA ALA A 21 -7.87 -10.85 16.46
C ALA A 21 -8.71 -12.16 16.48
N PRO A 22 -9.64 -12.37 15.54
CA PRO A 22 -10.36 -13.64 15.44
C PRO A 22 -9.38 -14.81 15.22
N LEU A 23 -9.61 -15.92 15.93
CA LEU A 23 -8.70 -17.06 16.08
C LEU A 23 -8.80 -18.15 14.98
N PHE A 24 -9.63 -17.96 13.96
CA PHE A 24 -9.84 -18.91 12.84
C PHE A 24 -9.72 -18.12 11.53
N GLU A 25 -8.98 -18.50 10.49
CA GLU A 25 -8.65 -19.82 9.95
C GLU A 25 -7.13 -20.02 9.73
N ASP A 26 -6.68 -21.26 9.94
CA ASP A 26 -5.34 -21.81 9.65
C ASP A 26 -4.13 -21.20 10.41
N TYR A 27 -3.89 -21.75 11.61
CA TYR A 27 -2.79 -21.45 12.50
C TYR A 27 -1.56 -22.32 12.16
N ASP A 28 -0.90 -22.06 11.03
CA ASP A 28 0.53 -22.40 10.93
C ASP A 28 1.30 -21.17 11.42
N SER A 29 2.08 -21.33 12.50
CA SER A 29 2.75 -20.25 13.24
C SER A 29 3.91 -19.60 12.47
N ARG A 30 3.98 -19.82 11.16
CA ARG A 30 5.01 -19.34 10.26
C ARG A 30 4.42 -18.23 9.44
N SER A 31 5.06 -17.06 9.46
CA SER A 31 4.81 -16.05 8.43
C SER A 31 4.81 -16.74 7.06
N PRO A 32 3.82 -16.45 6.18
CA PRO A 32 3.74 -17.13 4.90
C PRO A 32 5.06 -16.94 4.15
N ALA A 33 5.56 -18.02 3.53
CA ALA A 33 6.83 -17.98 2.78
C ALA A 33 6.78 -16.96 1.63
N SER A 34 5.58 -16.64 1.14
CA SER A 34 5.30 -15.63 0.12
C SER A 34 3.94 -14.98 0.34
N VAL A 35 3.79 -13.73 -0.08
CA VAL A 35 2.52 -13.00 -0.09
C VAL A 35 2.19 -12.52 -1.50
N GLN A 36 0.91 -12.39 -1.81
CA GLN A 36 0.44 -11.75 -3.03
C GLN A 36 0.02 -10.31 -2.71
N CYS A 37 0.48 -9.35 -3.50
CA CYS A 37 0.15 -7.94 -3.33
C CYS A 37 -0.10 -7.30 -4.70
N SER A 38 -1.10 -6.42 -4.74
CA SER A 38 -1.26 -5.43 -5.81
C SER A 38 -0.74 -4.09 -5.28
N HIS A 39 -0.09 -3.31 -6.13
CA HIS A 39 0.29 -1.93 -5.78
C HIS A 39 -0.19 -0.96 -6.86
N LEU A 40 -0.36 0.29 -6.46
CA LEU A 40 -0.56 1.40 -7.36
C LEU A 40 0.70 2.27 -7.31
N LEU A 41 1.27 2.56 -8.49
CA LEU A 41 2.50 3.34 -8.61
C LEU A 41 2.22 4.64 -9.35
N ILE A 42 2.49 5.77 -8.68
CA ILE A 42 2.54 7.10 -9.29
C ILE A 42 4.00 7.56 -9.24
N LYS A 43 4.59 7.84 -10.41
CA LYS A 43 5.97 8.33 -10.54
C LYS A 43 6.00 9.86 -10.58
N HIS A 44 7.14 10.43 -10.18
CA HIS A 44 7.46 11.86 -10.26
C HIS A 44 8.80 12.08 -11.00
N ALA A 45 9.18 13.33 -11.25
CA ALA A 45 10.37 13.71 -12.01
C ALA A 45 11.67 13.12 -11.43
N ASP A 46 11.81 13.07 -10.10
CA ASP A 46 13.00 12.52 -9.43
C ASP A 46 12.93 10.99 -9.24
N SER A 47 11.94 10.31 -9.83
CA SER A 47 11.96 8.85 -9.88
C SER A 47 13.19 8.38 -10.66
N ARG A 48 13.89 7.35 -10.18
CA ARG A 48 15.11 6.79 -10.84
C ARG A 48 14.97 6.62 -12.36
N ARG A 49 13.77 6.28 -12.82
CA ARG A 49 13.38 6.28 -14.23
C ARG A 49 12.03 6.99 -14.37
N PRO A 50 12.00 8.29 -14.71
CA PRO A 50 10.78 9.09 -14.82
C PRO A 50 10.09 8.84 -16.17
N SER A 51 9.77 7.58 -16.45
CA SER A 51 9.02 7.15 -17.63
C SER A 51 8.19 5.91 -17.31
N SER A 52 7.09 5.72 -18.02
CA SER A 52 6.23 4.54 -17.91
C SER A 52 5.57 4.25 -19.26
N TRP A 53 4.89 3.10 -19.37
CA TRP A 53 4.09 2.80 -20.56
C TRP A 53 2.95 3.80 -20.80
N ARG A 54 2.49 4.50 -19.75
CA ARG A 54 1.46 5.54 -19.84
C ARG A 54 2.01 6.88 -20.30
N GLU A 55 3.30 7.13 -20.07
CA GLU A 55 3.91 8.45 -20.26
C GLU A 55 5.43 8.34 -20.38
N ALA A 56 5.96 8.76 -21.52
CA ALA A 56 7.38 8.60 -21.85
C ALA A 56 8.30 9.50 -21.01
N ASN A 57 7.83 10.69 -20.59
CA ASN A 57 8.59 11.63 -19.78
C ASN A 57 7.70 12.21 -18.69
N ILE A 58 8.02 11.90 -17.44
CA ILE A 58 7.23 12.27 -16.26
C ILE A 58 7.86 13.49 -15.62
N THR A 59 7.13 14.61 -15.62
CA THR A 59 7.62 15.90 -15.11
C THR A 59 6.96 16.36 -13.80
N ARG A 60 5.94 15.63 -13.32
CA ARG A 60 5.22 15.99 -12.10
C ARG A 60 6.13 15.98 -10.88
N THR A 61 5.86 16.85 -9.92
CA THR A 61 6.61 16.94 -8.67
C THR A 61 6.26 15.78 -7.74
N LYS A 62 7.05 15.63 -6.67
CA LYS A 62 6.79 14.63 -5.64
C LYS A 62 5.47 14.94 -4.90
N GLU A 63 5.20 16.22 -4.69
CA GLU A 63 4.01 16.74 -4.02
C GLU A 63 2.76 16.46 -4.86
N GLU A 64 2.81 16.73 -6.17
CA GLU A 64 1.72 16.40 -7.11
C GLU A 64 1.47 14.89 -7.16
N ALA A 65 2.52 14.07 -7.18
CA ALA A 65 2.36 12.61 -7.15
C ALA A 65 1.71 12.13 -5.84
N LEU A 66 2.03 12.76 -4.71
CA LEU A 66 1.39 12.51 -3.41
C LEU A 66 -0.07 12.95 -3.40
N GLU A 67 -0.37 14.14 -3.92
CA GLU A 67 -1.73 14.65 -4.03
C GLU A 67 -2.59 13.72 -4.90
N MET A 68 -2.07 13.28 -6.04
CA MET A 68 -2.74 12.28 -6.89
C MET A 68 -2.96 10.96 -6.15
N LEU A 69 -2.00 10.51 -5.32
CA LEU A 69 -2.16 9.30 -4.52
C LEU A 69 -3.27 9.45 -3.47
N THR A 70 -3.40 10.63 -2.85
CA THR A 70 -4.44 10.92 -1.86
C THR A 70 -5.80 11.25 -2.48
N GLY A 71 -5.84 11.85 -3.68
CA GLY A 71 -7.06 12.23 -4.39
C GLY A 71 -7.70 11.08 -5.17
N ASN A 72 -6.94 10.03 -5.47
CA ASN A 72 -7.39 8.87 -6.26
C ASN A 72 -8.29 7.88 -5.48
N HIS A 73 -9.16 8.34 -4.59
CA HIS A 73 -10.27 7.53 -4.06
C HIS A 73 -11.30 7.16 -5.14
N GLN A 74 -11.25 7.78 -6.33
CA GLN A 74 -12.26 7.62 -7.39
C GLN A 74 -11.94 6.54 -8.45
N TYR A 75 -10.75 5.91 -8.40
CA TYR A 75 -10.33 4.86 -9.34
C TYR A 75 -9.68 3.67 -8.64
N ALA A 76 -10.13 3.33 -7.43
CA ALA A 76 -9.84 2.03 -6.83
C ALA A 76 -10.81 0.99 -7.43
N PHE A 77 -10.25 -0.11 -7.92
CA PHE A 77 -11.00 -1.28 -8.40
C PHE A 77 -11.91 -1.85 -7.31
#